data_AF-A0A1F9QTN8-F1
#
_entry.id   AF-A0A1F9QTN8-F1
#
_cell.length_a   1.000
_cell.length_b   1.000
_cell.length_c   1.000
_cell.angle_alpha   90.00
_cell.angle_beta   90.00
_cell.angle_gamma   90.00
#
_symmetry.space_group_name_H-M   'P 1'
#
loop_
_entity.id
_entity.type
_entity.pdbx_description
1 polymer ?
#
loop_
_entity_poly.entity_id
_entity_poly.type
_entity_poly.pdbx_seq_one_letter_code
_entity_poly.pdbx_strand_id
1 'polypeptide(L)'
;MNGTFKNLTLTAVLLSFSVSAYATGSLPADASRHRSETTVILQRALDQANNAATREAAVDELLSNIEAYQTAGRTANKGPYENNLKARLKAIDSIWSLGEIGDPRLMSKLSKFYTEADDVIKMNLMISMGKLKKNSKAGPYLFTVASDPNETEVVRSVAFEMLEHIGYAATVVNVLPSKHAGIEKGDLIFTGGVTGTISGWVSPDLPIGHAGLFAGTEIKNGKISVVIADCVPDNFKPGGVRNIDSWNNFTHHFMYPYYGNRTTPVKPTAAQRERVVKLALEMGRKGLTYSDTHGSQKGPVKFDCVGYTEYLYEAIGLNPTENSYETGWGWPLTPWEQFIATKPNVPAQSAIILPNNGNIIVPSQAIITGGFGSLTSVFGMKGVQLPEVSADIQPEAAN
;
A
#
# COMPACT_ATOMS: atom_id res chain seq x y z
N MET A 1 -42.33 -4.41 -27.51
CA MET A 1 -41.39 -3.52 -26.77
C MET A 1 -41.69 -3.38 -25.26
N ASN A 2 -42.45 -4.30 -24.61
CA ASN A 2 -42.82 -4.18 -23.17
C ASN A 2 -42.17 -5.20 -22.21
N GLY A 3 -41.31 -6.09 -22.71
CA GLY A 3 -40.65 -7.12 -21.88
C GLY A 3 -39.31 -6.67 -21.27
N THR A 4 -38.54 -5.87 -22.00
CA THR A 4 -37.15 -5.52 -21.61
C THR A 4 -37.08 -4.51 -20.47
N PHE A 5 -38.05 -3.59 -20.38
CA PHE A 5 -38.10 -2.60 -19.29
C PHE A 5 -38.46 -3.21 -17.93
N LYS A 6 -39.25 -4.30 -17.88
CA LYS A 6 -39.65 -4.92 -16.62
C LYS A 6 -38.49 -5.64 -15.91
N ASN A 7 -37.54 -6.19 -16.67
CA ASN A 7 -36.36 -6.84 -16.09
C ASN A 7 -35.33 -5.82 -15.57
N LEU A 8 -35.17 -4.67 -16.24
CA LEU A 8 -34.26 -3.61 -15.78
C LEU A 8 -34.71 -2.97 -14.45
N THR A 9 -36.02 -2.77 -14.26
CA THR A 9 -36.55 -2.21 -13.01
C THR A 9 -36.43 -3.21 -11.85
N LEU A 10 -36.61 -4.52 -12.10
CA LEU A 10 -36.48 -5.53 -11.05
C LEU A 10 -35.03 -5.70 -10.57
N THR A 11 -34.06 -5.63 -11.48
CA THR A 11 -32.62 -5.68 -11.14
C THR A 11 -32.16 -4.43 -10.39
N ALA A 12 -32.63 -3.24 -10.78
CA ALA A 12 -32.31 -1.99 -10.08
C ALA A 12 -32.90 -1.91 -8.66
N VAL A 13 -34.09 -2.48 -8.45
CA VAL A 13 -34.71 -2.58 -7.11
C VAL A 13 -33.94 -3.56 -6.21
N LEU A 14 -33.50 -4.72 -6.73
CA LEU A 14 -32.69 -5.68 -5.96
C LEU A 14 -31.30 -5.14 -5.55
N LEU A 15 -30.68 -4.33 -6.41
CA LEU A 15 -29.38 -3.70 -6.15
C LEU A 15 -29.47 -2.55 -5.13
N SER A 16 -30.57 -1.80 -5.12
CA SER A 16 -30.75 -0.68 -4.17
C SER A 16 -31.13 -1.14 -2.76
N PHE A 17 -31.83 -2.26 -2.60
CA PHE A 17 -32.13 -2.84 -1.29
C PHE A 17 -30.90 -3.46 -0.59
N SER A 18 -29.92 -3.96 -1.34
CA SER A 18 -28.76 -4.64 -0.77
C SER A 18 -27.75 -3.67 -0.13
N VAL A 19 -27.64 -2.44 -0.62
CA VAL A 19 -26.74 -1.42 -0.04
C VAL A 19 -27.25 -0.92 1.32
N SER A 20 -28.55 -0.63 1.43
CA SER A 20 -29.16 -0.21 2.70
C SER A 20 -29.19 -1.32 3.73
N ALA A 21 -29.45 -2.57 3.31
CA ALA A 21 -29.49 -3.72 4.21
C ALA A 21 -28.11 -4.17 4.71
N TYR A 22 -27.04 -3.88 3.97
CA TYR A 22 -25.66 -4.10 4.41
C TYR A 22 -25.26 -3.08 5.49
N ALA A 23 -25.67 -1.82 5.35
CA ALA A 23 -25.46 -0.79 6.36
C ALA A 23 -26.24 -1.05 7.66
N THR A 24 -27.37 -1.77 7.59
CA THR A 24 -28.21 -2.11 8.76
C THR A 24 -28.00 -3.54 9.28
N GLY A 25 -27.10 -4.33 8.69
CA GLY A 25 -26.82 -5.72 9.11
C GLY A 25 -28.02 -6.67 9.00
N SER A 26 -29.02 -6.36 8.16
CA SER A 26 -30.34 -7.01 8.17
C SER A 26 -30.54 -8.09 7.11
N LEU A 27 -29.51 -8.42 6.31
CA LEU A 27 -29.58 -9.62 5.47
C LEU A 27 -29.13 -10.84 6.28
N PRO A 28 -29.90 -11.94 6.28
CA PRO A 28 -29.40 -13.20 6.82
C PRO A 28 -28.12 -13.53 6.05
N ALA A 29 -27.02 -13.68 6.78
CA ALA A 29 -25.75 -14.06 6.19
C ALA A 29 -25.93 -15.39 5.49
N ASP A 30 -26.07 -15.36 4.17
CA ASP A 30 -26.14 -16.56 3.36
C ASP A 30 -24.87 -17.37 3.62
N ALA A 31 -25.02 -18.49 4.32
CA ALA A 31 -23.94 -19.38 4.71
C ALA A 31 -23.20 -19.97 3.50
N SER A 32 -23.73 -19.79 2.28
CA SER A 32 -23.10 -20.22 1.03
C SER A 32 -22.02 -19.26 0.52
N ARG A 33 -21.90 -18.04 1.06
CA ARG A 33 -20.87 -17.09 0.61
C ARG A 33 -19.50 -17.50 1.12
N HIS A 34 -18.58 -17.76 0.19
CA HIS A 34 -17.20 -18.04 0.52
C HIS A 34 -16.57 -16.82 1.22
N ARG A 35 -16.14 -17.00 2.47
CA ARG A 35 -15.47 -15.97 3.27
C ARG A 35 -13.95 -16.17 3.17
N SER A 36 -13.20 -15.06 3.18
CA SER A 36 -11.74 -15.13 3.31
C SER A 36 -11.35 -15.84 4.62
N GLU A 37 -10.21 -16.53 4.61
CA GLU A 37 -9.64 -17.16 5.80
C GLU A 37 -9.54 -16.17 6.96
N THR A 38 -9.02 -14.97 6.70
CA THR A 38 -8.87 -13.90 7.69
C THR A 38 -10.21 -13.43 8.26
N THR A 39 -11.26 -13.36 7.45
CA THR A 39 -12.61 -13.02 7.92
C THR A 39 -13.14 -14.08 8.90
N VAL A 40 -12.88 -15.36 8.62
CA VAL A 40 -13.26 -16.45 9.53
C VAL A 40 -12.48 -16.37 10.84
N ILE A 41 -11.18 -16.06 10.79
CA ILE A 41 -10.34 -15.86 11.99
C ILE A 41 -10.85 -14.67 12.82
N LEU A 42 -11.13 -13.52 12.18
CA LEU A 42 -11.66 -12.33 12.85
C LEU A 42 -13.01 -12.61 13.53
N GLN A 43 -13.92 -13.31 12.84
CA GLN A 43 -15.21 -13.68 13.42
C GLN A 43 -15.04 -14.55 14.67
N ARG A 44 -14.11 -15.52 14.65
CA ARG A 44 -13.77 -16.33 15.84
C ARG A 44 -13.26 -15.47 16.99
N ALA A 45 -12.46 -14.44 16.70
CA ALA A 45 -11.91 -13.53 17.71
C ALA A 45 -12.94 -12.55 18.32
N LEU A 46 -13.97 -12.20 17.56
CA LEU A 46 -15.02 -11.24 17.96
C LEU A 46 -16.26 -11.89 18.57
N ASP A 47 -16.49 -13.17 18.32
CA ASP A 47 -17.64 -13.89 18.86
C ASP A 47 -17.61 -13.91 20.39
N GLN A 48 -18.61 -13.26 21.01
CA GLN A 48 -18.73 -13.13 22.46
C GLN A 48 -19.10 -14.43 23.15
N ALA A 49 -19.61 -15.42 22.41
CA ALA A 49 -19.88 -16.75 22.93
C ALA A 49 -18.59 -17.60 23.07
N ASN A 50 -17.49 -17.19 22.43
CA ASN A 50 -16.22 -17.89 22.53
C ASN A 50 -15.50 -17.60 23.85
N ASN A 51 -14.84 -18.63 24.39
CA ASN A 51 -14.01 -18.46 25.57
C ASN A 51 -12.70 -17.72 25.23
N ALA A 52 -12.00 -17.22 26.26
CA ALA A 52 -10.76 -16.47 26.09
C ALA A 52 -9.70 -17.22 25.27
N ALA A 53 -9.61 -18.55 25.39
CA ALA A 53 -8.62 -19.35 24.67
C ALA A 53 -8.86 -19.35 23.15
N THR A 54 -10.12 -19.40 22.69
CA THR A 54 -10.45 -19.29 21.26
C THR A 54 -10.07 -17.93 20.69
N ARG A 55 -10.30 -16.85 21.46
CA ARG A 55 -9.90 -15.49 21.06
C ARG A 55 -8.38 -15.37 20.94
N GLU A 56 -7.63 -15.87 21.93
CA GLU A 56 -6.16 -15.85 21.89
C GLU A 56 -5.62 -16.66 20.71
N ALA A 57 -6.15 -17.85 20.45
CA ALA A 57 -5.74 -18.67 19.32
C ALA A 57 -5.97 -17.95 17.96
N ALA A 58 -7.10 -17.26 17.81
CA ALA A 58 -7.37 -16.47 16.62
C ALA A 58 -6.40 -15.28 16.48
N VAL A 59 -6.08 -14.60 17.58
CA VAL A 59 -5.08 -13.52 17.60
C VAL A 59 -3.70 -14.04 17.21
N ASP A 60 -3.27 -15.18 17.74
CA ASP A 60 -1.98 -15.80 17.42
C ASP A 60 -1.91 -16.24 15.96
N GLU A 61 -3.01 -16.76 15.39
CA GLU A 61 -3.09 -17.09 13.97
C GLU A 61 -2.94 -15.86 13.07
N LEU A 62 -3.58 -14.74 13.44
CA LEU A 62 -3.44 -13.47 12.71
C LEU A 62 -2.00 -12.94 12.77
N LEU A 63 -1.36 -12.99 13.95
CA LEU A 63 0.03 -12.58 14.13
C LEU A 63 1.00 -13.45 13.34
N SER A 64 0.74 -14.76 13.29
CA SER A 64 1.52 -15.73 12.52
C SER A 64 1.51 -15.42 11.03
N ASN A 65 0.39 -14.97 10.46
CA ASN A 65 0.35 -14.55 9.05
C ASN A 65 1.29 -13.37 8.76
N ILE A 66 1.38 -12.41 9.70
CA ILE A 66 2.25 -11.23 9.57
C ILE A 66 3.72 -11.67 9.67
N GLU A 67 4.03 -12.48 10.67
CA GLU A 67 5.39 -13.01 10.87
C GLU A 67 5.84 -13.88 9.69
N ALA A 68 4.97 -14.77 9.18
CA ALA A 68 5.26 -15.60 8.01
C ALA A 68 5.59 -14.74 6.79
N TYR A 69 4.81 -13.68 6.54
CA TYR A 69 5.10 -12.74 5.46
C TYR A 69 6.43 -11.99 5.66
N GLN A 70 6.66 -11.46 6.86
CA GLN A 70 7.90 -10.72 7.17
C GLN A 70 9.14 -11.62 7.19
N THR A 71 9.04 -12.89 7.54
CA THR A 71 10.18 -13.81 7.57
C THR A 71 10.47 -14.42 6.20
N ALA A 72 9.44 -14.73 5.40
CA ALA A 72 9.59 -15.27 4.04
C ALA A 72 10.39 -14.33 3.11
N GLY A 73 10.30 -13.03 3.37
CA GLY A 73 10.98 -12.02 2.56
C GLY A 73 12.46 -11.77 2.89
N ARG A 74 13.11 -12.63 3.70
CA ARG A 74 14.59 -12.62 3.80
C ARG A 74 15.25 -13.36 2.62
N THR A 75 14.49 -14.15 1.86
CA THR A 75 14.96 -14.92 0.69
C THR A 75 14.18 -14.65 -0.59
N ALA A 76 12.95 -14.11 -0.50
CA ALA A 76 12.14 -13.64 -1.62
C ALA A 76 12.09 -12.10 -1.66
N ASN A 77 12.06 -11.50 -2.86
CA ASN A 77 12.01 -10.06 -3.06
C ASN A 77 10.82 -9.41 -2.32
N LYS A 78 11.05 -8.88 -1.11
CA LYS A 78 10.08 -8.00 -0.44
C LYS A 78 9.93 -6.72 -1.24
N GLY A 79 8.69 -6.24 -1.32
CA GLY A 79 8.37 -4.98 -1.95
C GLY A 79 8.07 -5.16 -3.44
N PRO A 80 8.78 -4.48 -4.35
CA PRO A 80 8.19 -4.14 -5.64
C PRO A 80 8.30 -5.24 -6.72
N TYR A 81 8.80 -6.42 -6.33
CA TYR A 81 8.72 -7.68 -7.09
C TYR A 81 8.16 -8.78 -6.19
N GLU A 82 7.13 -8.45 -5.40
CA GLU A 82 6.49 -9.35 -4.44
C GLU A 82 6.01 -10.63 -5.13
N ASN A 83 6.81 -11.69 -5.02
CA ASN A 83 6.49 -13.00 -5.58
C ASN A 83 5.35 -13.68 -4.80
N ASN A 84 5.06 -13.23 -3.58
CA ASN A 84 4.01 -13.80 -2.74
C ASN A 84 2.92 -12.77 -2.41
N LEU A 85 2.29 -12.24 -3.46
CA LEU A 85 1.18 -11.30 -3.35
C LEU A 85 0.07 -11.83 -2.42
N LYS A 86 -0.22 -13.13 -2.48
CA LYS A 86 -1.20 -13.77 -1.59
C LYS A 86 -0.81 -13.63 -0.11
N ALA A 87 0.44 -13.92 0.25
CA ALA A 87 0.91 -13.77 1.64
C ALA A 87 0.92 -12.30 2.09
N ARG A 88 1.32 -11.37 1.21
CA ARG A 88 1.28 -9.93 1.51
C ARG A 88 -0.13 -9.46 1.85
N LEU A 89 -1.09 -9.82 1.02
CA LEU A 89 -2.48 -9.41 1.22
C LEU A 89 -3.08 -10.09 2.46
N LYS A 90 -2.76 -11.38 2.69
CA LYS A 90 -3.11 -12.07 3.94
C LYS A 90 -2.54 -11.37 5.17
N ALA A 91 -1.29 -10.89 5.12
CA ALA A 91 -0.67 -10.13 6.20
C ALA A 91 -1.35 -8.77 6.42
N ILE A 92 -1.69 -8.03 5.36
CA ILE A 92 -2.44 -6.77 5.43
C ILE A 92 -3.80 -6.98 6.10
N ASP A 93 -4.56 -7.98 5.66
CA ASP A 93 -5.87 -8.29 6.24
C ASP A 93 -5.75 -8.76 7.71
N SER A 94 -4.68 -9.48 8.05
CA SER A 94 -4.37 -9.84 9.43
C SER A 94 -4.10 -8.63 10.31
N ILE A 95 -3.28 -7.69 9.84
CA ILE A 95 -2.99 -6.43 10.53
C ILE A 95 -4.28 -5.65 10.78
N TRP A 96 -5.14 -5.58 9.76
CA TRP A 96 -6.44 -4.95 9.84
C TRP A 96 -7.32 -5.58 10.92
N SER A 97 -7.45 -6.90 10.88
CA SER A 97 -8.28 -7.69 11.80
C SER A 97 -7.82 -7.53 13.25
N LEU A 98 -6.51 -7.47 13.50
CA LEU A 98 -5.95 -7.18 14.83
C LEU A 98 -6.38 -5.80 15.35
N GLY A 99 -6.50 -4.80 14.46
CA GLY A 99 -7.02 -3.48 14.78
C GLY A 99 -8.50 -3.50 15.16
N GLU A 100 -9.32 -4.24 14.40
CA GLU A 100 -10.75 -4.43 14.68
C GLU A 100 -11.01 -5.16 16.02
N ILE A 101 -10.18 -6.16 16.31
CA ILE A 101 -10.18 -6.87 17.60
C ILE A 101 -9.94 -5.89 18.76
N GLY A 102 -9.11 -4.86 18.52
CA GLY A 102 -8.92 -3.72 19.41
C GLY A 102 -8.21 -4.04 20.72
N ASP A 103 -7.42 -5.10 20.78
CA ASP A 103 -6.74 -5.56 22.00
C ASP A 103 -5.50 -4.71 22.32
N PRO A 104 -5.47 -3.93 23.42
CA PRO A 104 -4.35 -3.06 23.75
C PRO A 104 -3.03 -3.81 24.01
N ARG A 105 -3.08 -5.13 24.31
CA ARG A 105 -1.89 -5.96 24.51
C ARG A 105 -1.08 -6.13 23.23
N LEU A 106 -1.68 -5.89 22.07
CA LEU A 106 -1.04 -6.07 20.76
C LEU A 106 -0.05 -4.96 20.40
N MET A 107 -0.10 -3.81 21.05
CA MET A 107 0.72 -2.65 20.68
C MET A 107 2.20 -2.99 20.52
N SER A 108 2.76 -3.76 21.46
CA SER A 108 4.18 -4.13 21.42
C SER A 108 4.54 -5.09 20.28
N LYS A 109 3.61 -5.97 19.88
CA LYS A 109 3.82 -6.89 18.76
C LYS A 109 3.72 -6.13 17.44
N LEU A 110 2.70 -5.28 17.29
CA LEU A 110 2.53 -4.44 16.10
C LEU A 110 3.71 -3.48 15.89
N SER A 111 4.24 -2.87 16.97
CA SER A 111 5.37 -1.95 16.87
C SER A 111 6.65 -2.66 16.44
N LYS A 112 6.83 -3.93 16.83
CA LYS A 112 7.94 -4.75 16.35
C LYS A 112 7.82 -4.99 14.84
N PHE A 113 6.65 -5.41 14.37
CA PHE A 113 6.42 -5.62 12.93
C PHE A 113 6.64 -4.36 12.09
N TYR A 114 6.37 -3.18 12.64
CA TYR A 114 6.56 -1.92 11.94
C TYR A 114 8.03 -1.69 11.54
N THR A 115 8.98 -2.07 12.39
CA THR A 115 10.41 -1.81 12.16
C THR A 115 11.00 -2.58 10.96
N GLU A 116 10.37 -3.69 10.58
CA GLU A 116 10.83 -4.58 9.49
C GLU A 116 9.97 -4.46 8.21
N ALA A 117 9.04 -3.51 8.20
CA ALA A 117 8.00 -3.36 7.19
C ALA A 117 8.33 -2.31 6.11
N ASP A 118 7.81 -2.54 4.90
CA ASP A 118 7.71 -1.48 3.88
C ASP A 118 6.54 -0.53 4.17
N ASP A 119 6.49 0.59 3.44
CA ASP A 119 5.51 1.67 3.62
C ASP A 119 4.06 1.20 3.67
N VAL A 120 3.64 0.27 2.80
CA VAL A 120 2.24 -0.19 2.77
C VAL A 120 1.91 -0.95 4.05
N ILE A 121 2.80 -1.82 4.50
CA ILE A 121 2.63 -2.57 5.75
C ILE A 121 2.69 -1.62 6.95
N LYS A 122 3.61 -0.64 6.95
CA LYS A 122 3.71 0.40 7.98
C LYS A 122 2.41 1.19 8.12
N MET A 123 1.83 1.64 7.01
CA MET A 123 0.56 2.37 7.00
C MET A 123 -0.57 1.56 7.65
N ASN A 124 -0.73 0.29 7.26
CA ASN A 124 -1.76 -0.57 7.86
C ASN A 124 -1.49 -0.85 9.34
N LEU A 125 -0.23 -1.04 9.73
CA LEU A 125 0.15 -1.24 11.13
C LEU A 125 -0.20 -0.03 11.99
N MET A 126 0.05 1.19 11.52
CA MET A 126 -0.31 2.41 12.24
C MET A 126 -1.82 2.58 12.39
N ILE A 127 -2.58 2.30 11.32
CA ILE A 127 -4.05 2.32 11.39
C ILE A 127 -4.53 1.31 12.42
N SER A 128 -4.01 0.08 12.39
CA SER A 128 -4.32 -0.97 13.36
C SER A 128 -3.99 -0.56 14.80
N MET A 129 -2.81 0.05 15.04
CA MET A 129 -2.40 0.57 16.35
C MET A 129 -3.34 1.65 16.89
N GLY A 130 -3.79 2.57 16.03
CA GLY A 130 -4.73 3.62 16.43
C GLY A 130 -6.15 3.12 16.69
N LYS A 131 -6.51 1.93 16.19
CA LYS A 131 -7.80 1.27 16.47
C LYS A 131 -7.80 0.45 17.77
N LEU A 132 -6.63 0.23 18.39
CA LEU A 132 -6.53 -0.47 19.67
C LEU A 132 -7.25 0.29 20.79
N LYS A 133 -8.17 -0.38 21.49
CA LYS A 133 -9.01 0.25 22.50
C LYS A 133 -8.21 0.51 23.78
N LYS A 134 -8.42 1.69 24.40
CA LYS A 134 -7.80 2.07 25.68
C LYS A 134 -6.26 1.94 25.69
N ASN A 135 -5.61 2.17 24.55
CA ASN A 135 -4.17 2.05 24.41
C ASN A 135 -3.46 3.41 24.51
N SER A 136 -2.95 3.75 25.70
CA SER A 136 -2.22 5.00 25.92
C SER A 136 -0.86 5.08 25.21
N LYS A 137 -0.34 3.96 24.68
CA LYS A 137 0.96 3.91 23.98
C LYS A 137 0.86 4.30 22.50
N ALA A 138 -0.33 4.28 21.90
CA ALA A 138 -0.50 4.60 20.48
C ALA A 138 -0.12 6.05 20.17
N GLY A 139 -0.60 7.01 20.95
CA GLY A 139 -0.33 8.44 20.75
C GLY A 139 1.17 8.79 20.70
N PRO A 140 1.95 8.51 21.75
CA PRO A 140 3.39 8.78 21.75
C PRO A 140 4.15 8.08 20.61
N TYR A 141 3.76 6.85 20.27
CA TYR A 141 4.39 6.10 19.17
C TYR A 141 4.11 6.75 17.81
N LEU A 142 2.83 7.03 17.51
CA LEU A 142 2.43 7.66 16.25
C LEU A 142 3.02 9.07 16.12
N PHE A 143 3.14 9.82 17.22
CA PHE A 143 3.78 11.13 17.22
C PHE A 143 5.26 11.04 16.85
N THR A 144 5.96 10.02 17.37
CA THR A 144 7.36 9.75 17.01
C THR A 144 7.48 9.54 15.50
N VAL A 145 6.64 8.67 14.92
CA VAL A 145 6.63 8.42 13.47
C VAL A 145 6.31 9.68 12.66
N ALA A 146 5.24 10.42 13.02
CA ALA A 146 4.85 11.65 12.33
C ALA A 146 5.98 12.70 12.31
N SER A 147 6.76 12.77 13.38
CA SER A 147 7.87 13.71 13.54
C SER A 147 9.21 13.25 12.91
N ASP A 148 9.33 11.99 12.48
CA ASP A 148 10.61 11.45 11.98
C ASP A 148 10.83 11.78 10.49
N PRO A 149 11.82 12.63 10.13
CA PRO A 149 12.09 12.97 8.74
C PRO A 149 12.71 11.81 7.93
N ASN A 150 13.09 10.70 8.59
CA ASN A 150 13.58 9.49 7.93
C ASN A 150 12.42 8.54 7.55
N GLU A 151 11.19 8.81 7.97
CA GLU A 151 10.00 8.13 7.46
C GLU A 151 9.51 8.80 6.18
N THR A 152 8.85 8.06 5.29
CA THR A 152 8.28 8.63 4.05
C THR A 152 7.08 9.52 4.36
N GLU A 153 6.79 10.49 3.49
CA GLU A 153 5.68 11.43 3.74
C GLU A 153 4.32 10.74 3.82
N VAL A 154 4.15 9.64 3.07
CA VAL A 154 2.92 8.84 3.09
C VAL A 154 2.72 8.12 4.42
N VAL A 155 3.79 7.54 4.99
CA VAL A 155 3.75 6.93 6.33
C VAL A 155 3.46 8.01 7.38
N ARG A 156 4.16 9.15 7.31
CA ARG A 156 3.98 10.25 8.26
C ARG A 156 2.58 10.87 8.19
N SER A 157 2.00 10.98 7.00
CA SER A 157 0.62 11.49 6.84
C SER A 157 -0.41 10.57 7.49
N VAL A 158 -0.29 9.24 7.36
CA VAL A 158 -1.13 8.29 8.11
C VAL A 158 -0.93 8.47 9.62
N ALA A 159 0.30 8.64 10.08
CA ALA A 159 0.56 8.88 11.51
C ALA A 159 -0.14 10.15 12.00
N PHE A 160 -0.08 11.26 11.27
CA PHE A 160 -0.81 12.49 11.60
C PHE A 160 -2.33 12.27 11.68
N GLU A 161 -2.93 11.61 10.69
CA GLU A 161 -4.37 11.33 10.69
C GLU A 161 -4.78 10.41 11.83
N MET A 162 -3.97 9.40 12.16
CA MET A 162 -4.26 8.50 13.28
C MET A 162 -4.13 9.20 14.63
N LEU A 163 -3.23 10.19 14.78
CA LEU A 163 -3.16 11.02 15.98
C LEU A 163 -4.45 11.81 16.18
N GLU A 164 -5.00 12.40 15.11
CA GLU A 164 -6.29 13.10 15.17
C GLU A 164 -7.42 12.13 15.52
N HIS A 165 -7.44 10.96 14.89
CA HIS A 165 -8.44 9.93 15.11
C HIS A 165 -8.52 9.48 16.59
N ILE A 166 -7.38 9.38 17.26
CA ILE A 166 -7.32 8.98 18.69
C ILE A 166 -7.34 10.17 19.66
N GLY A 167 -7.49 11.40 19.17
CA GLY A 167 -7.53 12.61 19.98
C GLY A 167 -6.20 12.98 20.65
N TYR A 168 -5.07 12.61 20.04
CA TYR A 168 -3.73 13.00 20.49
C TYR A 168 -3.23 14.25 19.73
N ALA A 169 -2.22 14.93 20.27
CA ALA A 169 -1.59 16.06 19.60
C ALA A 169 -1.06 15.65 18.21
N ALA A 170 -1.63 16.24 17.16
CA ALA A 170 -1.32 15.87 15.77
C ALA A 170 -0.56 16.96 15.02
N THR A 171 0.13 17.89 15.71
CA THR A 171 0.91 18.96 15.08
C THR A 171 2.35 18.91 15.55
N VAL A 172 3.28 19.13 14.62
CA VAL A 172 4.72 19.25 14.88
C VAL A 172 5.17 20.64 14.48
N VAL A 173 5.94 21.30 15.35
CA VAL A 173 6.55 22.59 15.04
C VAL A 173 7.66 22.37 14.02
N ASN A 174 7.69 23.17 12.96
CA ASN A 174 8.68 23.08 11.87
C ASN A 174 8.76 21.68 11.23
N VAL A 175 7.62 21.13 10.81
CA VAL A 175 7.59 19.87 10.03
C VAL A 175 8.57 19.96 8.87
N LEU A 176 9.58 19.09 8.90
CA LEU A 176 10.51 18.92 7.80
C LEU A 176 9.92 17.98 6.74
N PRO A 177 10.17 18.23 5.45
CA PRO A 177 9.93 17.25 4.39
C PRO A 177 10.67 15.94 4.67
N SER A 178 10.15 14.82 4.17
CA SER A 178 10.85 13.54 4.33
C SER A 178 12.08 13.43 3.43
N LYS A 179 13.07 12.67 3.89
CA LYS A 179 14.27 12.35 3.09
C LYS A 179 14.02 11.27 2.03
N HIS A 180 12.88 10.58 2.11
CA HIS A 180 12.51 9.48 1.25
C HIS A 180 11.17 9.78 0.58
N ALA A 181 11.10 9.59 -0.74
CA ALA A 181 9.90 9.89 -1.52
C ALA A 181 8.72 8.97 -1.18
N GLY A 182 8.97 7.67 -0.95
CA GLY A 182 7.91 6.68 -0.78
C GLY A 182 7.18 6.43 -2.10
N ILE A 183 5.88 6.76 -2.14
CA ILE A 183 5.02 6.64 -3.34
C ILE A 183 5.37 7.76 -4.33
N GLU A 184 5.43 7.46 -5.64
CA GLU A 184 5.67 8.48 -6.66
C GLU A 184 4.34 9.12 -7.12
N LYS A 185 4.36 10.43 -7.37
CA LYS A 185 3.24 11.15 -7.98
C LYS A 185 2.75 10.47 -9.26
N GLY A 186 1.44 10.32 -9.38
CA GLY A 186 0.78 9.61 -10.47
C GLY A 186 0.66 8.12 -10.25
N ASP A 187 1.22 7.52 -9.20
CA ASP A 187 0.97 6.10 -8.92
C ASP A 187 -0.53 5.83 -8.70
N LEU A 188 -0.98 4.69 -9.22
CA LEU A 188 -2.27 4.12 -8.87
C LEU A 188 -2.23 3.63 -7.44
N ILE A 189 -3.25 3.91 -6.66
CA ILE A 189 -3.36 3.46 -5.27
C ILE A 189 -4.65 2.66 -5.07
N PHE A 190 -4.58 1.65 -4.20
CA PHE A 190 -5.67 0.71 -4.02
C PHE A 190 -6.01 0.53 -2.55
N THR A 191 -7.30 0.50 -2.26
CA THR A 191 -7.86 0.23 -0.94
C THR A 191 -8.97 -0.80 -1.07
N GLY A 192 -9.37 -1.38 0.06
CA GLY A 192 -10.57 -2.20 0.06
C GLY A 192 -11.83 -1.36 -0.16
N GLY A 193 -12.91 -2.02 -0.56
CA GLY A 193 -14.19 -1.37 -0.74
C GLY A 193 -15.30 -2.33 -1.15
N VAL A 194 -16.54 -1.96 -0.86
CA VAL A 194 -17.75 -2.67 -1.35
C VAL A 194 -18.17 -2.14 -2.73
N THR A 195 -17.68 -0.98 -3.14
CA THR A 195 -18.09 -0.27 -4.35
C THR A 195 -17.35 -0.77 -5.59
N GLY A 196 -17.68 -1.99 -6.01
CA GLY A 196 -17.23 -2.64 -7.24
C GLY A 196 -17.92 -3.99 -7.47
N THR A 197 -18.98 -4.27 -6.71
CA THR A 197 -19.54 -5.61 -6.53
C THR A 197 -20.45 -6.03 -7.67
N ILE A 198 -19.83 -6.60 -8.70
CA ILE A 198 -20.26 -7.92 -9.17
C ILE A 198 -19.18 -8.98 -8.80
N SER A 199 -17.90 -8.59 -8.67
CA SER A 199 -16.80 -9.52 -8.37
C SER A 199 -16.58 -9.83 -6.88
N GLY A 200 -17.07 -9.00 -5.96
CA GLY A 200 -17.10 -9.34 -4.52
C GLY A 200 -17.99 -10.55 -4.18
N TRP A 201 -18.69 -11.11 -5.17
CA TRP A 201 -19.44 -12.37 -5.07
C TRP A 201 -18.60 -13.61 -5.44
N VAL A 202 -17.47 -13.44 -6.12
CA VAL A 202 -16.67 -14.55 -6.71
C VAL A 202 -15.20 -14.57 -6.30
N SER A 203 -14.64 -13.47 -5.78
CA SER A 203 -13.29 -13.50 -5.18
C SER A 203 -13.38 -13.40 -3.65
N PRO A 204 -13.39 -14.54 -2.94
CA PRO A 204 -13.40 -14.59 -1.46
C PRO A 204 -12.13 -14.01 -0.86
N ASP A 205 -11.04 -13.96 -1.63
CA ASP A 205 -9.73 -13.87 -1.05
C ASP A 205 -9.26 -12.43 -0.85
N LEU A 206 -9.78 -11.43 -1.60
CA LEU A 206 -9.12 -10.12 -1.69
C LEU A 206 -10.10 -8.97 -2.00
N PRO A 207 -10.49 -8.13 -1.02
CA PRO A 207 -11.51 -7.10 -1.20
C PRO A 207 -10.94 -5.80 -1.80
N ILE A 208 -9.96 -5.85 -2.72
CA ILE A 208 -9.52 -4.64 -3.45
C ILE A 208 -10.73 -4.14 -4.25
N GLY A 209 -11.27 -3.01 -3.79
CA GLY A 209 -12.59 -2.54 -4.21
C GLY A 209 -12.62 -1.08 -4.61
N HIS A 210 -11.48 -0.38 -4.54
CA HIS A 210 -11.39 1.01 -4.95
C HIS A 210 -9.98 1.35 -5.46
N ALA A 211 -9.93 2.18 -6.49
CA ALA A 211 -8.71 2.67 -7.11
C ALA A 211 -8.70 4.21 -7.12
N GLY A 212 -7.52 4.79 -6.97
CA GLY A 212 -7.30 6.23 -7.07
C GLY A 212 -5.91 6.54 -7.61
N LEU A 213 -5.61 7.84 -7.69
CA LEU A 213 -4.32 8.36 -8.11
C LEU A 213 -3.67 9.13 -6.96
N PHE A 214 -2.45 8.78 -6.59
CA PHE A 214 -1.65 9.57 -5.66
C PHE A 214 -1.12 10.83 -6.35
N ALA A 215 -1.59 12.00 -5.93
CA ALA A 215 -1.19 13.29 -6.51
C ALA A 215 0.01 13.94 -5.76
N GLY A 216 0.32 13.46 -4.56
CA GLY A 216 1.45 13.92 -3.76
C GLY A 216 1.07 14.10 -2.31
N THR A 217 1.77 15.02 -1.66
CA THR A 217 1.68 15.35 -0.24
C THR A 217 1.86 16.85 -0.08
N GLU A 218 1.27 17.41 0.99
CA GLU A 218 1.34 18.83 1.29
C GLU A 218 1.62 19.03 2.79
N ILE A 219 2.51 19.97 3.11
CA ILE A 219 2.74 20.38 4.50
C ILE A 219 1.82 21.57 4.81
N LYS A 220 0.88 21.39 5.74
CA LYS A 220 -0.04 22.44 6.20
C LYS A 220 -0.23 22.36 7.70
N ASN A 221 -0.21 23.52 8.37
CA ASN A 221 -0.50 23.64 9.81
C ASN A 221 0.33 22.69 10.70
N GLY A 222 1.61 22.47 10.36
CA GLY A 222 2.49 21.57 11.10
C GLY A 222 2.13 20.09 10.94
N LYS A 223 1.51 19.70 9.81
CA LYS A 223 1.15 18.32 9.45
C LYS A 223 1.51 18.04 8.00
N ILE A 224 1.71 16.77 7.68
CA ILE A 224 1.77 16.28 6.31
C ILE A 224 0.41 15.67 5.98
N SER A 225 -0.24 16.17 4.95
CA SER A 225 -1.47 15.61 4.38
C SER A 225 -1.15 14.94 3.04
N VAL A 226 -1.83 13.85 2.73
CA VAL A 226 -1.79 13.26 1.39
C VAL A 226 -2.60 14.12 0.43
N VAL A 227 -2.38 14.01 -0.88
CA VAL A 227 -3.29 14.49 -1.93
C VAL A 227 -3.61 13.33 -2.84
N ILE A 228 -4.89 13.01 -2.96
CA ILE A 228 -5.41 11.88 -3.74
C ILE A 228 -6.51 12.39 -4.66
N ALA A 229 -6.50 11.93 -5.91
CA ALA A 229 -7.62 12.08 -6.82
C ALA A 229 -8.29 10.72 -7.02
N ASP A 230 -9.57 10.61 -6.69
CA ASP A 230 -10.34 9.37 -6.82
C ASP A 230 -11.75 9.63 -7.38
N CYS A 231 -12.46 8.56 -7.69
CA CYS A 231 -13.87 8.61 -8.08
C CYS A 231 -14.68 7.59 -7.26
N VAL A 232 -15.63 8.07 -6.45
CA VAL A 232 -16.45 7.22 -5.57
C VAL A 232 -17.94 7.49 -5.80
N PRO A 233 -18.85 6.56 -5.43
CA PRO A 233 -20.28 6.79 -5.54
C PRO A 233 -20.78 8.10 -4.92
N ASP A 234 -21.81 8.70 -5.52
CA ASP A 234 -22.31 10.03 -5.14
C ASP A 234 -22.94 10.09 -3.73
N ASN A 235 -23.17 8.93 -3.09
CA ASN A 235 -23.59 8.84 -1.69
C ASN A 235 -22.45 9.10 -0.70
N PHE A 236 -21.17 8.98 -1.11
CA PHE A 236 -20.05 9.53 -0.36
C PHE A 236 -20.05 11.06 -0.45
N LYS A 237 -19.44 11.75 0.52
CA LYS A 237 -19.40 13.21 0.56
C LYS A 237 -17.95 13.71 0.76
N PRO A 238 -17.38 14.44 -0.21
CA PRO A 238 -17.89 14.64 -1.58
C PRO A 238 -17.89 13.32 -2.37
N GLY A 239 -18.86 13.14 -3.26
CA GLY A 239 -18.95 11.99 -4.15
C GLY A 239 -18.54 12.35 -5.58
N GLY A 240 -18.45 11.36 -6.47
CA GLY A 240 -17.97 11.54 -7.83
C GLY A 240 -16.46 11.65 -7.91
N VAL A 241 -15.96 12.27 -8.99
CA VAL A 241 -14.53 12.59 -9.17
C VAL A 241 -14.16 13.75 -8.25
N ARG A 242 -13.18 13.55 -7.38
CA ARG A 242 -12.84 14.49 -6.32
C ARG A 242 -11.35 14.49 -6.02
N ASN A 243 -10.91 15.57 -5.38
CA ASN A 243 -9.59 15.66 -4.74
C ASN A 243 -9.80 15.59 -3.23
N ILE A 244 -9.13 14.66 -2.57
CA ILE A 244 -9.16 14.49 -1.12
C ILE A 244 -7.75 14.61 -0.57
N ASP A 245 -7.64 15.09 0.66
CA ASP A 245 -6.38 15.34 1.34
C ASP A 245 -6.15 14.41 2.55
N SER A 246 -6.78 13.24 2.52
CA SER A 246 -6.85 12.33 3.66
C SER A 246 -6.95 10.85 3.27
N TRP A 247 -6.12 10.03 3.90
CA TRP A 247 -6.21 8.57 3.88
C TRP A 247 -7.49 8.07 4.51
N ASN A 248 -7.99 8.72 5.57
CA ASN A 248 -9.29 8.43 6.15
C ASN A 248 -10.39 8.53 5.08
N ASN A 249 -10.39 9.55 4.22
CA ASN A 249 -11.38 9.64 3.15
C ASN A 249 -11.20 8.58 2.05
N PHE A 250 -9.95 8.26 1.69
CA PHE A 250 -9.64 7.26 0.66
C PHE A 250 -10.02 5.85 1.11
N THR A 251 -9.68 5.49 2.35
CA THR A 251 -9.95 4.18 2.97
C THR A 251 -11.36 4.03 3.56
N HIS A 252 -12.26 4.95 3.19
CA HIS A 252 -13.63 5.04 3.68
C HIS A 252 -13.72 5.02 5.20
N HIS A 253 -13.13 6.01 5.86
CA HIS A 253 -13.04 6.19 7.30
C HIS A 253 -12.27 5.10 8.03
N PHE A 254 -11.17 4.62 7.42
CA PHE A 254 -10.45 3.45 7.92
C PHE A 254 -11.43 2.28 8.19
N MET A 255 -12.33 2.03 7.25
CA MET A 255 -13.12 0.79 7.17
C MET A 255 -12.44 -0.27 6.32
N TYR A 256 -11.47 0.11 5.48
CA TYR A 256 -10.76 -0.82 4.62
C TYR A 256 -9.24 -0.63 4.69
N PRO A 257 -8.47 -1.71 4.49
CA PRO A 257 -7.02 -1.64 4.45
C PRO A 257 -6.52 -0.99 3.15
N TYR A 258 -5.32 -0.43 3.23
CA TYR A 258 -4.58 0.07 2.09
C TYR A 258 -3.76 -1.06 1.46
N TYR A 259 -4.02 -1.40 0.20
CA TYR A 259 -3.39 -2.53 -0.47
C TYR A 259 -2.11 -2.18 -1.23
N GLY A 260 -1.81 -0.89 -1.37
CA GLY A 260 -0.55 -0.39 -1.90
C GLY A 260 -0.69 0.45 -3.17
N ASN A 261 0.45 0.87 -3.69
CA ASN A 261 0.59 1.66 -4.91
C ASN A 261 1.19 0.83 -6.05
N ARG A 262 0.76 1.13 -7.28
CA ARG A 262 1.18 0.46 -8.52
C ARG A 262 1.34 1.48 -9.65
N THR A 263 1.98 1.04 -10.72
CA THR A 263 2.23 1.80 -11.94
C THR A 263 1.87 0.96 -13.16
N THR A 264 1.71 1.61 -14.30
CA THR A 264 1.51 0.95 -15.59
C THR A 264 2.70 0.04 -15.98
N PRO A 265 2.49 -1.00 -16.82
CA PRO A 265 3.57 -1.87 -17.28
C PRO A 265 4.74 -1.11 -17.92
N VAL A 266 4.44 -0.08 -18.71
CA VAL A 266 5.42 0.91 -19.16
C VAL A 266 5.51 2.00 -18.11
N LYS A 267 6.62 2.11 -17.38
CA LYS A 267 6.77 3.12 -16.30
C LYS A 267 6.58 4.54 -16.86
N PRO A 268 5.70 5.39 -16.27
CA PRO A 268 5.54 6.77 -16.71
C PRO A 268 6.82 7.58 -16.54
N THR A 269 7.13 8.40 -17.53
CA THR A 269 8.18 9.43 -17.42
C THR A 269 7.80 10.50 -16.40
N ALA A 270 8.77 11.27 -15.90
CA ALA A 270 8.50 12.40 -14.99
C ALA A 270 7.50 13.40 -15.60
N ALA A 271 7.64 13.72 -16.90
CA ALA A 271 6.71 14.61 -17.59
C ALA A 271 5.30 14.01 -17.72
N GLN A 272 5.18 12.69 -17.89
CA GLN A 272 3.89 12.01 -17.88
C GLN A 272 3.24 12.05 -16.49
N ARG A 273 4.02 11.80 -15.42
CA ARG A 273 3.56 11.89 -14.02
C ARG A 273 2.99 13.28 -13.70
N GLU A 274 3.68 14.34 -14.09
CA GLU A 274 3.19 15.71 -13.88
C GLU A 274 1.90 15.99 -14.67
N ARG A 275 1.80 15.52 -15.92
CA ARG A 275 0.58 15.68 -16.73
C ARG A 275 -0.62 14.93 -16.16
N VAL A 276 -0.44 13.67 -15.74
CA VAL A 276 -1.55 12.87 -15.20
C VAL A 276 -2.04 13.41 -13.87
N VAL A 277 -1.13 13.85 -12.98
CA VAL A 277 -1.51 14.50 -11.72
C VAL A 277 -2.23 15.81 -11.97
N LYS A 278 -1.72 16.65 -12.88
CA LYS A 278 -2.40 17.91 -13.23
C LYS A 278 -3.82 17.67 -13.75
N LEU A 279 -3.97 16.73 -14.68
CA LEU A 279 -5.28 16.37 -15.24
C LEU A 279 -6.23 15.86 -14.15
N ALA A 280 -5.77 14.96 -13.28
CA ALA A 280 -6.57 14.41 -12.21
C ALA A 280 -7.07 15.49 -11.24
N LEU A 281 -6.18 16.40 -10.82
CA LEU A 281 -6.55 17.50 -9.93
C LEU A 281 -7.51 18.50 -10.59
N GLU A 282 -7.36 18.76 -11.89
CA GLU A 282 -8.30 19.59 -12.66
C GLU A 282 -9.68 18.93 -12.78
N MET A 283 -9.74 17.61 -12.99
CA MET A 283 -11.00 16.87 -13.05
C MET A 283 -11.72 16.82 -11.70
N GLY A 284 -11.00 16.60 -10.60
CA GLY A 284 -11.57 16.61 -9.25
C GLY A 284 -12.18 17.96 -8.83
N ARG A 285 -11.82 19.06 -9.50
CA ARG A 285 -12.44 20.38 -9.30
C ARG A 285 -13.73 20.60 -10.09
N LYS A 286 -14.02 19.75 -11.09
CA LYS A 286 -15.18 19.92 -11.98
C LYS A 286 -16.47 19.31 -11.42
N GLY A 287 -16.41 18.55 -10.32
CA GLY A 287 -17.59 17.90 -9.73
C GLY A 287 -18.23 16.88 -10.66
N LEU A 288 -17.40 16.09 -11.36
CA LEU A 288 -17.88 15.04 -12.27
C LEU A 288 -18.53 13.92 -11.44
N THR A 289 -19.59 13.31 -11.96
CA THR A 289 -20.42 12.36 -11.20
C THR A 289 -19.89 10.93 -11.31
N TYR A 290 -20.21 10.11 -10.31
CA TYR A 290 -19.98 8.68 -10.40
C TYR A 290 -20.97 7.99 -11.36
N SER A 291 -20.57 6.88 -11.95
CA SER A 291 -21.46 5.99 -12.68
C SER A 291 -21.12 4.53 -12.41
N ASP A 292 -22.13 3.77 -12.00
CA ASP A 292 -22.10 2.31 -11.94
C ASP A 292 -22.44 1.67 -13.30
N THR A 293 -22.83 2.46 -14.30
CA THR A 293 -23.19 1.98 -15.63
C THR A 293 -21.94 1.80 -16.48
N HIS A 294 -21.57 0.55 -16.68
CA HIS A 294 -20.36 0.13 -17.41
C HIS A 294 -20.26 0.66 -18.85
N GLY A 295 -21.37 1.11 -19.45
CA GLY A 295 -21.39 1.72 -20.78
C GLY A 295 -20.75 3.11 -20.88
N SER A 296 -20.44 3.78 -19.76
CA SER A 296 -19.80 5.10 -19.74
C SER A 296 -18.57 5.18 -18.83
N GLN A 297 -17.95 4.04 -18.54
CA GLN A 297 -16.95 3.90 -17.48
C GLN A 297 -15.75 4.85 -17.61
N LYS A 298 -15.31 5.13 -18.85
CA LYS A 298 -14.17 6.00 -19.17
C LYS A 298 -14.55 7.47 -19.45
N GLY A 299 -15.74 7.92 -19.04
CA GLY A 299 -16.11 9.34 -19.12
C GLY A 299 -16.53 9.85 -20.51
N PRO A 300 -16.34 11.16 -20.79
CA PRO A 300 -15.58 12.14 -19.99
C PRO A 300 -16.39 12.80 -18.86
N VAL A 301 -17.67 12.46 -18.69
CA VAL A 301 -18.59 13.14 -17.73
C VAL A 301 -18.88 12.28 -16.50
N LYS A 302 -18.90 10.95 -16.66
CA LYS A 302 -19.17 10.01 -15.58
C LYS A 302 -18.11 8.94 -15.53
N PHE A 303 -17.68 8.54 -14.34
CA PHE A 303 -16.65 7.53 -14.19
C PHE A 303 -17.02 6.59 -13.04
N ASP A 304 -16.49 5.37 -13.08
CA ASP A 304 -16.20 4.66 -11.83
C ASP A 304 -14.72 4.83 -11.46
N CYS A 305 -14.29 4.24 -10.35
CA CYS A 305 -12.91 4.37 -9.87
C CYS A 305 -11.87 3.86 -10.89
N VAL A 306 -12.17 2.76 -11.59
CA VAL A 306 -11.25 2.13 -12.54
C VAL A 306 -11.22 2.92 -13.85
N GLY A 307 -12.37 3.19 -14.46
CA GLY A 307 -12.43 3.94 -15.70
C GLY A 307 -11.95 5.39 -15.54
N TYR A 308 -12.09 5.99 -14.35
CA TYR A 308 -11.45 7.27 -14.05
C TYR A 308 -9.93 7.18 -14.18
N THR A 309 -9.31 6.20 -13.52
CA THR A 309 -7.86 6.05 -13.56
C THR A 309 -7.35 5.63 -14.94
N GLU A 310 -8.09 4.78 -15.67
CA GLU A 310 -7.78 4.45 -17.08
C GLU A 310 -7.79 5.69 -17.96
N TYR A 311 -8.84 6.51 -17.88
CA TYR A 311 -8.96 7.75 -18.65
C TYR A 311 -7.77 8.69 -18.42
N LEU A 312 -7.35 8.84 -17.16
CA LEU A 312 -6.20 9.68 -16.79
C LEU A 312 -4.90 9.21 -17.46
N TYR A 313 -4.66 7.91 -17.49
CA TYR A 313 -3.46 7.32 -18.08
C TYR A 313 -3.50 7.29 -19.61
N GLU A 314 -4.65 7.01 -20.21
CA GLU A 314 -4.84 7.07 -21.67
C GLU A 314 -4.56 8.48 -22.20
N ALA A 315 -4.98 9.51 -21.46
CA ALA A 315 -4.72 10.91 -21.80
C ALA A 315 -3.23 11.30 -21.84
N ILE A 316 -2.34 10.49 -21.23
CA ILE A 316 -0.89 10.68 -21.29
C ILE A 316 -0.17 9.63 -22.16
N GLY A 317 -0.94 8.88 -22.96
CA GLY A 317 -0.45 7.87 -23.90
C GLY A 317 0.02 6.57 -23.25
N LEU A 318 -0.51 6.24 -22.07
CA LEU A 318 -0.22 4.98 -21.38
C LEU A 318 -1.49 4.16 -21.21
N ASN A 319 -1.34 2.85 -21.18
CA ASN A 319 -2.43 1.94 -20.87
C ASN A 319 -2.12 1.20 -19.57
N PRO A 320 -2.86 1.43 -18.47
CA PRO A 320 -2.62 0.72 -17.22
C PRO A 320 -3.01 -0.76 -17.30
N THR A 321 -3.89 -1.12 -18.22
CA THR A 321 -4.58 -2.41 -18.27
C THR A 321 -4.80 -2.84 -19.70
N GLU A 322 -4.28 -3.99 -20.09
CA GLU A 322 -4.40 -4.46 -21.47
C GLU A 322 -5.88 -4.55 -21.88
N ASN A 323 -6.19 -4.13 -23.12
CA ASN A 323 -7.55 -4.19 -23.66
C ASN A 323 -8.12 -5.63 -23.69
N SER A 324 -7.27 -6.64 -23.52
CA SER A 324 -7.70 -8.05 -23.37
C SER A 324 -8.53 -8.30 -22.11
N TYR A 325 -8.35 -7.47 -21.06
CA TYR A 325 -9.19 -7.50 -19.86
C TYR A 325 -10.55 -6.82 -20.09
N GLU A 326 -10.64 -5.94 -21.09
CA GLU A 326 -11.91 -5.37 -21.55
C GLU A 326 -12.57 -6.39 -22.48
N THR A 327 -13.40 -7.30 -21.92
CA THR A 327 -14.19 -8.18 -22.80
C THR A 327 -15.03 -7.29 -23.70
N GLY A 328 -14.97 -7.46 -25.04
CA GLY A 328 -15.55 -6.56 -26.04
C GLY A 328 -17.08 -6.31 -25.97
N TRP A 329 -17.73 -6.77 -24.90
CA TRP A 329 -19.07 -6.40 -24.46
C TRP A 329 -19.08 -5.23 -23.45
N GLY A 330 -17.91 -4.70 -23.07
CA GLY A 330 -17.78 -3.61 -22.11
C GLY A 330 -18.02 -4.03 -20.66
N TRP A 331 -17.63 -5.26 -20.28
CA TRP A 331 -17.59 -5.59 -18.85
C TRP A 331 -16.52 -4.74 -18.18
N PRO A 332 -16.86 -4.10 -17.05
CA PRO A 332 -15.95 -3.19 -16.40
C PRO A 332 -14.77 -3.96 -15.86
N LEU A 333 -13.59 -3.42 -16.10
CA LEU A 333 -12.43 -3.85 -15.36
C LEU A 333 -12.67 -3.54 -13.87
N THR A 334 -12.53 -4.55 -13.03
CA THR A 334 -12.66 -4.39 -11.57
C THR A 334 -11.38 -3.80 -10.98
N PRO A 335 -11.44 -3.14 -9.80
CA PRO A 335 -10.23 -2.67 -9.12
C PRO A 335 -9.20 -3.78 -8.88
N TRP A 336 -9.67 -5.00 -8.60
CA TRP A 336 -8.81 -6.19 -8.49
C TRP A 336 -8.11 -6.53 -9.81
N GLU A 337 -8.83 -6.55 -10.94
CA GLU A 337 -8.23 -6.83 -12.25
C GLU A 337 -7.22 -5.74 -12.67
N GLN A 338 -7.52 -4.47 -12.37
CA GLN A 338 -6.56 -3.39 -12.56
C GLN A 338 -5.32 -3.54 -11.67
N PHE A 339 -5.52 -3.94 -10.41
CA PHE A 339 -4.43 -4.17 -9.47
C PHE A 339 -3.49 -5.30 -9.95
N ILE A 340 -4.01 -6.40 -10.48
CA ILE A 340 -3.17 -7.50 -10.99
C ILE A 340 -2.49 -7.17 -12.33
N ALA A 341 -3.14 -6.37 -13.18
CA ALA A 341 -2.60 -5.97 -14.49
C ALA A 341 -1.45 -4.96 -14.36
N THR A 342 -1.50 -4.11 -13.33
CA THR A 342 -0.47 -3.10 -13.05
C THR A 342 0.74 -3.69 -12.32
N LYS A 343 1.87 -2.99 -12.35
CA LYS A 343 3.13 -3.42 -11.73
C LYS A 343 3.41 -2.64 -10.45
N PRO A 344 4.06 -3.22 -9.44
CA PRO A 344 4.50 -2.43 -8.29
C PRO A 344 5.47 -1.34 -8.76
N ASN A 345 5.38 -0.14 -8.18
CA ASN A 345 6.31 0.92 -8.52
C ASN A 345 7.63 0.71 -7.78
N VAL A 346 8.62 0.15 -8.47
CA VAL A 346 9.99 0.02 -7.97
C VAL A 346 10.71 1.35 -8.25
N PRO A 347 11.43 1.94 -7.27
CA PRO A 347 12.46 2.91 -7.60
C PRO A 347 13.37 2.29 -8.65
N ALA A 348 13.71 3.02 -9.71
CA ALA A 348 14.65 2.48 -10.70
C ALA A 348 15.91 2.04 -9.94
N GLN A 349 16.32 0.78 -10.08
CA GLN A 349 17.60 0.34 -9.53
C GLN A 349 18.64 1.33 -10.05
N SER A 350 19.27 2.08 -9.15
CA SER A 350 20.37 2.95 -9.52
C SER A 350 21.31 2.11 -10.37
N ALA A 351 21.59 2.56 -11.59
CA ALA A 351 22.51 1.84 -12.47
C ALA A 351 23.75 1.54 -11.62
N ILE A 352 24.16 0.27 -11.56
CA ILE A 352 25.43 -0.08 -10.96
C ILE A 352 26.46 0.67 -11.78
N ILE A 353 26.89 1.83 -11.29
CA ILE A 353 28.03 2.54 -11.84
C ILE A 353 29.21 1.66 -11.45
N LEU A 354 29.48 0.66 -12.29
CA LEU A 354 30.75 -0.03 -12.26
C LEU A 354 31.79 1.08 -12.44
N PRO A 355 32.72 1.26 -11.49
CA PRO A 355 33.78 2.23 -11.66
C PRO A 355 34.43 1.95 -13.02
N ASN A 356 34.34 2.94 -13.90
CA ASN A 356 34.87 2.82 -15.25
C ASN A 356 36.36 2.46 -15.10
N ASN A 357 36.81 1.37 -15.75
CA ASN A 357 38.15 0.78 -15.63
C ASN A 357 39.28 1.67 -16.20
N GLY A 358 39.23 2.98 -15.96
CA GLY A 358 40.21 3.97 -16.41
C GLY A 358 41.00 4.57 -15.25
N ASN A 359 41.46 3.70 -14.33
CA ASN A 359 42.55 3.85 -13.35
C ASN A 359 42.16 3.14 -12.06
N ILE A 360 42.45 1.83 -12.00
CA ILE A 360 42.67 1.17 -10.72
C ILE A 360 43.91 1.85 -10.14
N ILE A 361 43.71 2.84 -9.26
CA ILE A 361 44.76 3.28 -8.35
C ILE A 361 44.95 2.09 -7.42
N VAL A 362 45.85 1.19 -7.80
CA VAL A 362 46.37 0.17 -6.90
C VAL A 362 46.95 0.95 -5.73
N PRO A 363 46.44 0.79 -4.49
CA PRO A 363 47.04 1.48 -3.37
C PRO A 363 48.52 1.11 -3.37
N SER A 364 49.39 2.12 -3.31
CA SER A 364 50.83 1.87 -3.21
C SER A 364 51.03 0.85 -2.08
N GLN A 365 51.84 -0.19 -2.30
CA GLN A 365 52.06 -1.26 -1.32
C GLN A 365 52.57 -0.74 0.04
N ALA A 366 52.96 0.53 0.13
CA ALA A 366 53.25 1.23 1.38
C ALA A 366 52.03 1.36 2.33
N ILE A 367 50.78 1.38 1.83
CA ILE A 367 49.59 1.49 2.69
C ILE A 367 49.25 0.13 3.33
N ILE A 368 49.54 -0.98 2.65
CA ILE A 368 49.27 -2.34 3.17
C ILE A 368 50.23 -2.71 4.30
N THR A 369 51.48 -2.22 4.26
CA THR A 369 52.47 -2.47 5.31
C THR A 369 52.28 -1.56 6.53
N GLY A 370 51.83 -0.32 6.35
CA GLY A 370 51.58 0.61 7.47
C GLY A 370 50.31 0.31 8.28
N GLY A 371 49.20 -0.05 7.62
CA GLY A 371 47.91 -0.27 8.29
C GLY A 371 47.80 -1.58 9.07
N PHE A 372 48.52 -2.62 8.65
CA PHE A 372 48.50 -3.91 9.35
C PHE A 372 49.35 -3.92 10.64
N GLY A 373 50.41 -3.10 10.69
CA GLY A 373 51.25 -2.95 11.89
C GLY A 373 50.54 -2.30 13.07
N SER A 374 49.58 -1.39 12.81
CA SER A 374 48.78 -0.75 13.88
C SER A 374 47.66 -1.64 14.42
N LEU A 375 47.22 -2.65 13.65
CA LEU A 375 46.19 -3.60 14.07
C LEU A 375 46.76 -4.67 15.02
N THR A 376 48.00 -5.10 14.83
CA THR A 376 48.61 -6.12 15.70
C THR A 376 49.00 -5.59 17.07
N SER A 377 49.29 -4.29 17.23
CA SER A 377 49.59 -3.69 18.54
C SER A 377 48.35 -3.56 19.43
N VAL A 378 47.15 -3.43 18.85
CA VAL A 378 45.89 -3.29 19.59
C VAL A 378 45.39 -4.63 20.15
N PHE A 379 45.74 -5.75 19.50
CA PHE A 379 45.29 -7.09 19.89
C PHE A 379 46.34 -7.97 20.59
N GLY A 380 47.51 -7.41 20.95
CA GLY A 380 48.49 -8.11 21.81
C GLY A 380 49.10 -9.39 21.21
N MET A 381 48.99 -9.61 19.90
CA MET A 381 49.54 -10.79 19.24
C MET A 381 51.03 -10.59 18.95
N LYS A 382 51.90 -11.03 19.87
CA LYS A 382 53.34 -11.16 19.59
C LYS A 382 53.59 -12.47 18.83
N GLY A 383 54.17 -12.38 17.63
CA GLY A 383 54.78 -13.53 16.94
C GLY A 383 54.17 -13.98 15.60
N VAL A 384 53.29 -13.21 14.97
CA VAL A 384 52.82 -13.54 13.62
C VAL A 384 53.87 -13.09 12.60
N GLN A 385 54.60 -14.04 12.02
CA GLN A 385 55.52 -13.81 10.91
C GLN A 385 54.71 -13.86 9.61
N LEU A 386 54.68 -12.75 8.86
CA LEU A 386 53.97 -12.68 7.59
C LEU A 386 54.68 -13.56 6.55
N PRO A 387 53.94 -14.26 5.66
CA PRO A 387 54.55 -15.02 4.59
C PRO A 387 55.29 -14.06 3.62
N GLU A 388 56.53 -14.40 3.27
CA GLU A 388 57.26 -13.72 2.20
C GLU A 388 56.53 -13.95 0.87
N VAL A 389 56.01 -12.88 0.28
CA VAL A 389 55.48 -12.90 -1.07
C VAL A 389 56.64 -12.58 -2.01
N SER A 390 57.06 -13.57 -2.80
CA SER A 390 58.08 -13.36 -3.84
C SER A 390 57.60 -12.31 -4.84
N ALA A 391 58.41 -11.26 -5.05
CA ALA A 391 58.10 -10.17 -5.97
C ALA A 391 58.50 -10.47 -7.42
N ASP A 392 58.98 -11.67 -7.72
CA ASP A 392 59.49 -12.02 -9.04
C ASP A 392 58.41 -12.75 -9.85
N ILE A 393 57.53 -11.96 -10.47
CA ILE A 393 56.59 -12.45 -11.49
C ILE A 393 57.08 -11.94 -12.85
N GLN A 394 57.90 -12.73 -13.52
CA GLN A 394 58.19 -12.53 -14.94
C GLN A 394 56.97 -12.99 -15.77
N PRO A 395 56.51 -12.20 -16.75
CA PRO A 395 55.40 -12.61 -17.60
C PRO A 395 55.81 -13.78 -18.51
N GLU A 396 54.96 -14.79 -18.56
CA GLU A 396 55.11 -15.96 -19.41
C GLU A 396 55.00 -15.53 -20.89
N ALA A 397 56.00 -15.87 -21.71
CA ALA A 397 55.99 -15.56 -23.13
C ALA A 397 54.96 -16.44 -23.85
N ALA A 398 54.02 -15.80 -24.54
CA ALA A 398 52.99 -16.47 -25.32
C ALA A 398 53.60 -17.20 -26.53
N ASN A 399 53.28 -18.49 -26.67
CA ASN A 399 53.38 -19.25 -27.93
C ASN A 399 51.99 -19.47 -28.50
#